data_AF-A0A3N1AVS5-F1
#
_entry.id   AF-A0A3N1AVS5-F1
#
_cell.length_a   1.000
_cell.length_b   1.000
_cell.length_c   1.000
_cell.angle_alpha   90.00
_cell.angle_beta   90.00
_cell.angle_gamma   90.00
#
_symmetry.space_group_name_H-M   'P 1'
#
loop_
_entity.id
_entity.type
_entity.pdbx_description
1 polymer ?
#
loop_
_entity_poly.entity_id
_entity_poly.type
_entity_poly.pdbx_seq_one_letter_code
_entity_poly.pdbx_strand_id
1 'polypeptide(L)'
;MVYSLSQMPTGQVVWIRHLRMGDWDRVVATSPDAPAVVVHRTAGSSSQQATVAAVLDEMETTAGQLFPAWLPGAEGITTSAGAAPIAVRRLAVAHAAATAQSGPFLADLAAAALTGSTAYTRRHQPEVRARGLARVIAASFGRPACALVLRPPDHLDEAATLALAQAAQWLVDHGRLTVWIDSDSPYGVESRPRATEPPRVAASPPARPRRQPRVSTRRTPSVAGKPHPTSRAEVTLEAALARRTWAAGRAWNHTVRPGPLVNPVRVDLLWKRERCVVEIDGDDHRTPAKFTEDRHRDVMLQLNGYAVLRFTNAQVLDDIDNVLVLLQQFLTNRRRTGKGL
;
A
#
# COMPACT_ATOMS: atom_id res chain seq x y z
N MET A 1 -3.30 -0.66 -25.81
CA MET A 1 -3.00 0.79 -25.65
C MET A 1 -1.88 0.94 -24.60
N VAL A 2 -1.00 1.93 -24.71
CA VAL A 2 0.08 2.15 -23.71
C VAL A 2 -0.30 3.38 -22.88
N TYR A 3 -0.43 3.22 -21.56
CA TYR A 3 -0.75 4.32 -20.65
C TYR A 3 0.47 4.67 -19.80
N SER A 4 0.69 5.96 -19.55
CA SER A 4 1.48 6.35 -18.37
C SER A 4 0.74 5.86 -17.13
N LEU A 5 1.45 5.31 -16.16
CA LEU A 5 0.85 4.91 -14.88
C LEU A 5 0.11 6.08 -14.19
N SER A 6 0.58 7.31 -14.34
CA SER A 6 -0.10 8.52 -13.84
C SER A 6 -1.33 8.95 -14.66
N GLN A 7 -1.47 8.41 -15.88
CA GLN A 7 -2.58 8.66 -16.81
C GLN A 7 -3.42 7.39 -17.00
N MET A 8 -3.25 6.40 -16.11
CA MET A 8 -4.05 5.19 -16.14
C MET A 8 -5.52 5.59 -16.00
N PRO A 9 -6.40 5.13 -16.89
CA PRO A 9 -7.80 5.48 -16.82
C PRO A 9 -8.38 5.10 -15.47
N THR A 10 -9.06 6.05 -14.84
CA THR A 10 -9.74 5.84 -13.57
C THR A 10 -11.20 5.49 -13.83
N GLY A 11 -11.79 4.69 -12.93
CA GLY A 11 -13.20 4.31 -13.04
C GLY A 11 -13.52 3.38 -14.21
N GLN A 12 -12.56 2.54 -14.62
CA GLN A 12 -12.78 1.45 -15.57
C GLN A 12 -11.98 0.21 -15.18
N VAL A 13 -12.32 -0.92 -15.81
CA VAL A 13 -11.54 -2.16 -15.73
C VAL A 13 -10.40 -2.08 -16.74
N VAL A 14 -9.18 -2.35 -16.30
CA VAL A 14 -8.01 -2.42 -17.18
C VAL A 14 -7.30 -3.75 -16.98
N TRP A 15 -7.14 -4.50 -18.07
CA TRP A 15 -6.28 -5.68 -18.09
C TRP A 15 -4.83 -5.23 -18.27
N ILE A 16 -4.00 -5.60 -17.31
CA ILE A 16 -2.61 -5.21 -17.25
C ILE A 16 -1.77 -6.46 -17.12
N ARG A 17 -0.78 -6.59 -18.00
CA ARG A 17 0.19 -7.68 -17.90
C ARG A 17 1.46 -7.20 -17.19
N HIS A 18 1.92 -7.99 -16.20
CA HIS A 18 3.20 -7.80 -15.51
C HIS A 18 3.31 -6.49 -14.71
N LEU A 19 2.30 -6.17 -13.92
CA LEU A 19 2.36 -5.00 -13.06
C LEU A 19 3.38 -5.20 -11.92
N ARG A 20 4.58 -4.62 -12.07
CA ARG A 20 5.58 -4.62 -11.00
C ARG A 20 5.26 -3.51 -10.00
N MET A 21 5.16 -3.84 -8.71
CA MET A 21 4.86 -2.86 -7.65
C MET A 21 5.80 -1.65 -7.68
N GLY A 22 7.08 -1.87 -7.95
CA GLY A 22 8.07 -0.78 -8.02
C GLY A 22 7.86 0.23 -9.16
N ASP A 23 6.97 -0.03 -10.12
CA ASP A 23 6.60 0.95 -11.15
C ASP A 23 5.50 1.90 -10.65
N TRP A 24 4.59 1.44 -9.78
CA TRP A 24 3.57 2.29 -9.14
C TRP A 24 4.14 3.23 -8.10
N ASP A 25 5.10 2.77 -7.30
CA ASP A 25 5.71 3.58 -6.24
C ASP A 25 6.30 4.88 -6.80
N ARG A 26 6.84 4.83 -8.03
CA ARG A 26 7.39 5.98 -8.74
C ARG A 26 6.32 7.01 -9.06
N VAL A 27 5.16 6.56 -9.54
CA VAL A 27 4.04 7.43 -9.91
C VAL A 27 3.41 8.06 -8.68
N VAL A 28 3.22 7.27 -7.64
CA VAL A 28 2.65 7.71 -6.37
C VAL A 28 3.54 8.75 -5.67
N ALA A 29 4.87 8.66 -5.83
CA ALA A 29 5.84 9.64 -5.33
C ALA A 29 5.83 10.95 -6.12
N THR A 30 5.48 10.93 -7.40
CA THR A 30 5.48 12.11 -8.28
C THR A 30 4.10 12.71 -8.53
N SER A 31 3.03 12.03 -8.10
CA SER A 31 1.64 12.40 -8.39
C SER A 31 0.79 12.29 -7.11
N PRO A 32 0.53 13.42 -6.43
CA PRO A 32 -0.36 13.47 -5.26
C PRO A 32 -1.77 12.91 -5.54
N ASP A 33 -2.25 13.12 -6.77
CA ASP A 33 -3.58 12.70 -7.22
C ASP A 33 -3.69 11.20 -7.58
N ALA A 34 -2.59 10.45 -7.48
CA ALA A 34 -2.62 9.01 -7.73
C ALA A 34 -3.54 8.28 -6.73
N PRO A 35 -4.27 7.25 -7.15
CA PRO A 35 -5.14 6.48 -6.25
C PRO A 35 -4.31 5.68 -5.22
N ALA A 36 -4.93 5.35 -4.09
CA ALA A 36 -4.42 4.32 -3.20
C ALA A 36 -4.52 2.97 -3.91
N VAL A 37 -3.39 2.28 -4.06
CA VAL A 37 -3.34 0.98 -4.75
C VAL A 37 -3.37 -0.15 -3.74
N VAL A 38 -4.40 -0.99 -3.81
CA VAL A 38 -4.55 -2.21 -3.02
C VAL A 38 -4.41 -3.41 -3.93
N VAL A 39 -3.69 -4.43 -3.50
CA VAL A 39 -3.50 -5.67 -4.26
C VAL A 39 -4.21 -6.80 -3.53
N HIS A 40 -5.10 -7.48 -4.23
CA HIS A 40 -5.84 -8.62 -3.72
C HIS A 40 -5.61 -9.84 -4.63
N ARG A 41 -5.36 -11.00 -4.02
CA ARG A 41 -5.29 -12.27 -4.73
C ARG A 41 -6.67 -12.91 -4.72
N THR A 42 -7.20 -13.22 -5.90
CA THR A 42 -8.47 -13.92 -6.01
C THR A 42 -8.23 -15.43 -6.02
N ALA A 43 -9.18 -16.21 -5.50
CA ALA A 43 -9.09 -17.67 -5.49
C ALA A 43 -9.44 -18.31 -6.85
N GLY A 44 -10.04 -17.55 -7.77
CA GLY A 44 -10.69 -18.07 -8.97
C GLY A 44 -12.06 -18.67 -8.63
N SER A 45 -13.14 -18.10 -9.18
CA SER A 45 -14.50 -18.59 -9.00
C SER A 45 -15.29 -18.34 -10.28
N SER A 46 -16.12 -19.30 -10.67
CA SER A 46 -17.04 -19.19 -11.81
C SER A 46 -18.30 -18.36 -11.51
N SER A 47 -18.45 -17.85 -10.28
CA SER A 47 -19.57 -16.99 -9.87
C SER A 47 -19.10 -15.55 -9.68
N GLN A 48 -19.74 -14.63 -10.41
CA GLN A 48 -19.55 -13.18 -10.25
C GLN A 48 -19.85 -12.76 -8.80
N GLN A 49 -20.99 -13.20 -8.26
CA GLN A 49 -21.42 -12.84 -6.90
C GLN A 49 -20.43 -13.33 -5.84
N ALA A 50 -19.94 -14.57 -5.97
CA ALA A 50 -18.94 -15.11 -5.06
C ALA A 50 -17.61 -14.34 -5.13
N THR A 51 -17.20 -13.95 -6.35
CA THR A 51 -15.99 -13.15 -6.55
C THR A 51 -16.12 -11.76 -5.93
N VAL A 52 -17.25 -11.08 -6.14
CA VAL A 52 -17.54 -9.78 -5.51
C VAL A 52 -17.52 -9.90 -3.99
N ALA A 53 -18.22 -10.89 -3.43
CA ALA A 53 -18.27 -11.09 -1.99
C ALA A 53 -16.87 -11.32 -1.38
N ALA A 54 -16.05 -12.16 -2.00
CA ALA A 54 -14.68 -12.42 -1.56
C ALA A 54 -13.80 -11.16 -1.60
N VAL A 55 -13.91 -10.36 -2.66
CA VAL A 55 -13.18 -9.08 -2.78
C VAL A 55 -13.62 -8.10 -1.70
N LEU A 56 -14.92 -7.95 -1.45
CA LEU A 56 -15.44 -7.05 -0.43
C LEU A 56 -15.00 -7.47 0.99
N ASP A 57 -14.99 -8.77 1.27
CA ASP A 57 -14.54 -9.29 2.57
C ASP A 57 -13.03 -9.02 2.79
N GLU A 58 -12.19 -9.11 1.75
CA GLU A 58 -10.77 -8.73 1.90
C GLU A 58 -10.59 -7.21 1.98
N MET A 59 -11.34 -6.41 1.21
CA MET A 59 -11.31 -4.96 1.35
C MET A 59 -11.73 -4.52 2.75
N GLU A 60 -12.70 -5.21 3.36
CA GLU A 60 -13.11 -4.98 4.73
C GLU A 60 -12.04 -5.38 5.74
N THR A 61 -11.40 -6.53 5.54
CA THR A 61 -10.24 -6.95 6.33
C THR A 61 -9.13 -5.89 6.26
N THR A 62 -8.87 -5.36 5.07
CA THR A 62 -7.91 -4.28 4.83
C THR A 62 -8.32 -2.99 5.55
N ALA A 63 -9.58 -2.60 5.46
CA ALA A 63 -10.11 -1.42 6.15
C ALA A 63 -10.02 -1.57 7.68
N GLY A 64 -10.32 -2.76 8.22
CA GLY A 64 -10.17 -3.07 9.64
C GLY A 64 -8.72 -2.96 10.11
N GLN A 65 -7.77 -3.47 9.32
CA GLN A 65 -6.34 -3.30 9.61
C GLN A 65 -5.94 -1.83 9.61
N LEU A 66 -6.46 -1.03 8.66
CA LEU A 66 -6.19 0.40 8.53
C LEU A 66 -6.86 1.26 9.61
N PHE A 67 -7.69 0.71 10.48
CA PHE A 67 -8.26 1.44 11.62
C PHE A 67 -7.17 1.78 12.65
N PRO A 68 -7.16 2.97 13.27
CA PRO A 68 -8.13 4.08 13.14
C PRO A 68 -7.79 5.13 12.08
N ALA A 69 -6.83 4.89 11.17
CA ALA A 69 -6.29 5.93 10.28
C ALA A 69 -7.31 6.61 9.36
N TRP A 70 -8.43 5.96 9.06
CA TRP A 70 -9.53 6.51 8.27
C TRP A 70 -10.66 7.13 9.11
N LEU A 71 -10.59 7.06 10.44
CA LEU A 71 -11.59 7.63 11.35
C LEU A 71 -10.94 8.62 12.33
N PRO A 72 -10.83 9.90 11.94
CA PRO A 72 -10.29 10.95 12.82
C PRO A 72 -11.02 11.00 14.17
N GLY A 73 -10.26 11.08 15.26
CA GLY A 73 -10.77 11.10 16.63
C GLY A 73 -10.88 9.72 17.29
N ALA A 74 -10.63 8.64 16.56
CA ALA A 74 -10.62 7.28 17.10
C ALA A 74 -9.23 6.81 17.56
N GLU A 75 -8.18 7.64 17.46
CA GLU A 75 -6.78 7.27 17.75
C GLU A 75 -6.55 6.81 19.20
N GLY A 76 -7.35 7.32 20.14
CA GLY A 76 -7.32 6.93 21.56
C GLY A 76 -8.23 5.74 21.92
N ILE A 77 -8.99 5.19 20.97
CA ILE A 77 -9.95 4.11 21.22
C ILE A 77 -9.31 2.77 20.89
N THR A 78 -8.68 2.15 21.90
CA THR A 78 -7.88 0.92 21.74
C THR A 78 -8.54 -0.33 22.35
N THR A 79 -9.66 -0.16 23.05
CA THR A 79 -10.40 -1.25 23.70
C THR A 79 -11.76 -1.46 23.04
N SER A 80 -12.23 -2.70 23.00
CA SER A 80 -13.58 -3.06 22.55
C SER A 80 -14.62 -3.09 23.68
N ALA A 81 -14.21 -2.81 24.92
CA ALA A 81 -15.07 -2.87 26.10
C ALA A 81 -15.74 -1.52 26.45
N GLY A 82 -16.79 -1.59 27.28
CA GLY A 82 -17.46 -0.42 27.86
C GLY A 82 -18.07 0.50 26.81
N ALA A 83 -17.80 1.80 26.91
CA ALA A 83 -18.38 2.81 26.02
C ALA A 83 -17.66 2.93 24.66
N ALA A 84 -16.54 2.22 24.44
CA ALA A 84 -15.73 2.37 23.23
C ALA A 84 -16.47 2.03 21.92
N PRO A 85 -17.26 0.93 21.83
CA PRO A 85 -18.07 0.66 20.64
C PRO A 85 -19.11 1.76 20.36
N ILE A 86 -19.69 2.37 21.38
CA ILE A 86 -20.66 3.47 21.22
C ILE A 86 -19.95 4.73 20.72
N ALA A 87 -18.80 5.05 21.31
CA ALA A 87 -17.99 6.20 20.93
C ALA A 87 -17.51 6.10 19.48
N VAL A 88 -16.96 4.95 19.07
CA VAL A 88 -16.45 4.76 17.71
C VAL A 88 -17.58 4.83 16.67
N ARG A 89 -18.77 4.29 16.99
CA ARG A 89 -19.95 4.39 16.11
C ARG A 89 -20.42 5.83 15.96
N ARG A 90 -20.44 6.62 17.04
CA ARG A 90 -20.81 8.05 16.98
C ARG A 90 -19.82 8.85 16.14
N LEU A 91 -18.51 8.63 16.33
CA LEU A 91 -17.47 9.24 15.51
C LEU A 91 -17.63 8.87 14.04
N ALA A 92 -17.91 7.60 13.74
CA ALA A 92 -18.14 7.13 12.38
C ALA A 92 -19.37 7.76 11.74
N VAL A 93 -20.49 7.91 12.45
CA VAL A 93 -21.67 8.62 11.92
C VAL A 93 -21.36 10.08 11.62
N ALA A 94 -20.67 10.78 12.52
CA ALA A 94 -20.28 12.17 12.31
C ALA A 94 -19.33 12.33 11.11
N HIS A 95 -18.33 11.45 11.01
CA HIS A 95 -17.39 11.42 9.88
C HIS A 95 -18.09 11.09 8.56
N ALA A 96 -19.04 10.15 8.58
CA ALA A 96 -19.82 9.79 7.41
C ALA A 96 -20.66 10.97 6.91
N ALA A 97 -21.27 11.74 7.80
CA ALA A 97 -22.00 12.95 7.43
C ALA A 97 -21.09 13.99 6.77
N ALA A 98 -19.92 14.26 7.37
CA ALA A 98 -18.93 15.20 6.84
C ALA A 98 -18.34 14.78 5.47
N THR A 99 -18.37 13.48 5.17
CA THR A 99 -17.83 12.93 3.92
C THR A 99 -18.92 12.44 2.97
N ALA A 100 -20.21 12.64 3.24
CA ALA A 100 -21.30 12.08 2.42
C ALA A 100 -21.16 10.56 2.17
N GLN A 101 -20.82 9.80 3.22
CA GLN A 101 -20.80 8.33 3.24
C GLN A 101 -22.02 7.79 3.97
N SER A 102 -22.29 6.49 3.82
CA SER A 102 -23.34 5.82 4.61
C SER A 102 -22.93 5.76 6.09
N GLY A 103 -23.61 6.55 6.92
CA GLY A 103 -23.42 6.55 8.38
C GLY A 103 -23.62 5.17 9.02
N PRO A 104 -24.72 4.44 8.72
CA PRO A 104 -24.91 3.09 9.23
C PRO A 104 -23.78 2.12 8.88
N PHE A 105 -23.32 2.14 7.62
CA PHE A 105 -22.22 1.29 7.18
C PHE A 105 -20.92 1.64 7.88
N LEU A 106 -20.55 2.92 7.94
CA LEU A 106 -19.29 3.33 8.55
C LEU A 106 -19.25 3.05 10.06
N ALA A 107 -20.39 3.19 10.74
CA ALA A 107 -20.52 2.83 12.15
C ALA A 107 -20.34 1.32 12.39
N ASP A 108 -20.91 0.48 11.53
CA ASP A 108 -20.71 -0.96 11.61
C ASP A 108 -19.30 -1.38 11.27
N LEU A 109 -18.68 -0.76 10.26
CA LEU A 109 -17.29 -1.00 9.90
C LEU A 109 -16.34 -0.62 11.05
N ALA A 110 -16.58 0.51 11.72
CA ALA A 110 -15.77 0.94 12.85
C ALA A 110 -15.92 0.01 14.06
N ALA A 111 -17.14 -0.44 14.35
CA ALA A 111 -17.38 -1.45 15.38
C ALA A 111 -16.75 -2.81 15.01
N ALA A 112 -16.81 -3.21 13.74
CA ALA A 112 -16.19 -4.43 13.24
C ALA A 112 -14.66 -4.36 13.36
N ALA A 113 -14.04 -3.22 13.02
CA ALA A 113 -12.61 -3.01 13.18
C ALA A 113 -12.15 -3.10 14.64
N LEU A 114 -12.95 -2.59 15.58
CA LEU A 114 -12.65 -2.62 17.02
C LEU A 114 -12.84 -4.02 17.63
N THR A 115 -13.84 -4.77 17.16
CA THR A 115 -14.22 -6.07 17.74
C THR A 115 -13.62 -7.27 17.00
N GLY A 116 -13.10 -7.07 15.79
CA GLY A 116 -12.65 -8.14 14.89
C GLY A 116 -13.80 -8.93 14.22
N SER A 117 -15.07 -8.53 14.43
CA SER A 117 -16.23 -9.24 13.88
C SER A 117 -16.77 -8.55 12.62
N THR A 118 -16.65 -9.23 11.48
CA THR A 118 -17.19 -8.79 10.18
C THR A 118 -18.68 -9.11 10.00
N ALA A 119 -19.35 -9.63 11.03
CA ALA A 119 -20.77 -9.96 10.95
C ALA A 119 -21.66 -8.71 10.74
N TYR A 120 -21.24 -7.57 11.28
CA TYR A 120 -22.04 -6.33 11.29
C TYR A 120 -22.13 -5.65 9.93
N THR A 121 -21.16 -5.86 9.05
CA THR A 121 -21.05 -5.20 7.74
C THR A 121 -21.75 -5.98 6.62
N ARG A 122 -21.85 -7.31 6.76
CA ARG A 122 -22.50 -8.20 5.78
C ARG A 122 -24.00 -7.97 5.62
N ARG A 123 -24.65 -7.28 6.57
CA ARG A 123 -26.06 -6.87 6.47
C ARG A 123 -26.29 -5.74 5.48
N HIS A 124 -25.24 -5.01 5.10
CA HIS A 124 -25.34 -3.92 4.14
C HIS A 124 -25.32 -4.48 2.72
N GLN A 125 -26.08 -3.81 1.85
CA GLN A 125 -26.06 -4.10 0.43
C GLN A 125 -24.62 -4.03 -0.12
N PRO A 126 -24.22 -4.96 -1.00
CA PRO A 126 -22.85 -5.01 -1.53
C PRO A 126 -22.37 -3.67 -2.10
N GLU A 127 -23.24 -2.90 -2.73
CA GLU A 127 -22.93 -1.59 -3.34
C GLU A 127 -22.52 -0.57 -2.28
N VAL A 128 -23.21 -0.56 -1.13
CA VAL A 128 -22.90 0.30 0.02
C VAL A 128 -21.53 -0.09 0.58
N ARG A 129 -21.27 -1.40 0.70
CA ARG A 129 -19.96 -1.93 1.14
C ARG A 129 -18.85 -1.50 0.17
N ALA A 130 -19.04 -1.73 -1.13
CA ALA A 130 -18.05 -1.39 -2.16
C ALA A 130 -17.68 0.09 -2.13
N ARG A 131 -18.70 0.98 -2.16
CA ARG A 131 -18.52 2.43 -2.13
C ARG A 131 -17.83 2.89 -0.85
N GLY A 132 -18.26 2.38 0.31
CA GLY A 132 -17.70 2.75 1.60
C GLY A 132 -16.25 2.28 1.78
N LEU A 133 -15.96 1.01 1.48
CA LEU A 133 -14.62 0.44 1.62
C LEU A 133 -13.60 1.13 0.70
N ALA A 134 -13.98 1.41 -0.56
CA ALA A 134 -13.10 2.14 -1.48
C ALA A 134 -12.70 3.51 -0.92
N ARG A 135 -13.64 4.25 -0.34
CA ARG A 135 -13.40 5.57 0.25
C ARG A 135 -12.58 5.51 1.53
N VAL A 136 -12.90 4.56 2.41
CA VAL A 136 -12.17 4.33 3.67
C VAL A 136 -10.70 4.00 3.41
N ILE A 137 -10.43 3.10 2.46
CA ILE A 137 -9.06 2.74 2.11
C ILE A 137 -8.34 3.93 1.48
N ALA A 138 -8.96 4.64 0.54
CA ALA A 138 -8.36 5.84 -0.06
C ALA A 138 -8.03 6.91 1.01
N ALA A 139 -8.94 7.13 1.96
CA ALA A 139 -8.76 8.08 3.06
C ALA A 139 -7.62 7.70 4.01
N SER A 140 -7.42 6.40 4.30
CA SER A 140 -6.32 5.91 5.14
C SER A 140 -4.94 6.29 4.58
N PHE A 141 -4.84 6.42 3.27
CA PHE A 141 -3.63 6.86 2.58
C PHE A 141 -3.70 8.32 2.14
N GLY A 142 -4.74 9.06 2.55
CA GLY A 142 -5.07 10.42 2.09
C GLY A 142 -4.91 10.59 0.59
N ARG A 143 -5.51 9.68 -0.18
CA ARG A 143 -5.58 9.70 -1.64
C ARG A 143 -7.03 9.97 -2.07
N PRO A 144 -7.25 10.56 -3.26
CA PRO A 144 -8.60 10.93 -3.71
C PRO A 144 -9.44 9.73 -4.16
N ALA A 145 -8.80 8.61 -4.52
CA ALA A 145 -9.45 7.43 -5.04
C ALA A 145 -8.74 6.13 -4.62
N CYS A 146 -9.40 4.99 -4.82
CA CYS A 146 -8.84 3.66 -4.61
C CYS A 146 -8.77 2.92 -5.95
N ALA A 147 -7.64 2.25 -6.18
CA ALA A 147 -7.43 1.33 -7.29
C ALA A 147 -7.14 -0.07 -6.74
N LEU A 148 -7.90 -1.06 -7.22
CA LEU A 148 -7.79 -2.44 -6.80
C LEU A 148 -7.10 -3.25 -7.89
N VAL A 149 -5.96 -3.84 -7.55
CA VAL A 149 -5.26 -4.82 -8.38
C VAL A 149 -5.75 -6.21 -8.01
N LEU A 150 -6.49 -6.85 -8.90
CA LEU A 150 -6.89 -8.24 -8.78
C LEU A 150 -5.82 -9.13 -9.43
N ARG A 151 -5.28 -10.06 -8.64
CA ARG A 151 -4.34 -11.08 -9.10
C ARG A 151 -5.03 -12.44 -9.08
N PRO A 152 -5.54 -12.92 -10.23
CA PRO A 152 -6.06 -14.27 -10.31
C PRO A 152 -4.97 -15.34 -10.22
N PRO A 153 -5.36 -16.61 -10.02
CA PRO A 153 -4.47 -17.75 -10.24
C PRO A 153 -3.88 -17.74 -11.66
N ASP A 154 -2.70 -18.36 -11.84
CA ASP A 154 -1.99 -18.41 -13.13
C ASP A 154 -2.84 -19.06 -14.25
N HIS A 155 -3.81 -19.88 -13.88
CA HIS A 155 -4.73 -20.55 -14.80
C HIS A 155 -6.17 -20.35 -14.31
N LEU A 156 -6.96 -19.65 -15.12
CA LEU A 156 -8.41 -19.54 -14.97
C LEU A 156 -9.07 -20.25 -16.15
N ASP A 157 -10.17 -20.96 -15.87
CA ASP A 157 -11.07 -21.41 -16.95
C ASP A 157 -11.89 -20.23 -17.49
N GLU A 158 -12.62 -20.47 -18.58
CA GLU A 158 -13.41 -19.44 -19.26
C GLU A 158 -14.51 -18.86 -18.36
N ALA A 159 -15.18 -19.72 -17.58
CA ALA A 159 -16.26 -19.30 -16.68
C ALA A 159 -15.74 -18.40 -15.55
N ALA A 160 -14.62 -18.76 -14.92
CA ALA A 160 -13.98 -17.97 -13.88
C ALA A 160 -13.36 -16.68 -14.43
N THR A 161 -12.87 -16.70 -15.67
CA THR A 161 -12.39 -15.50 -16.36
C THR A 161 -13.54 -14.51 -16.60
N LEU A 162 -14.69 -14.99 -17.09
CA LEU A 162 -15.88 -14.16 -17.29
C LEU A 162 -16.41 -13.61 -15.96
N ALA A 163 -16.52 -14.45 -14.94
CA ALA A 163 -16.95 -14.06 -13.60
C ALA A 163 -16.04 -12.98 -12.99
N LEU A 164 -14.72 -13.11 -13.15
CA LEU A 164 -13.75 -12.10 -12.70
C LEU A 164 -13.94 -10.78 -13.44
N ALA A 165 -14.11 -10.82 -14.77
CA ALA A 165 -14.34 -9.62 -15.58
C ALA A 165 -15.62 -8.88 -15.16
N GLN A 166 -16.71 -9.62 -14.97
CA GLN A 166 -17.99 -9.08 -14.52
C GLN A 166 -17.93 -8.56 -13.08
N ALA A 167 -17.20 -9.24 -12.19
CA ALA A 167 -17.00 -8.78 -10.83
C ALA A 167 -16.17 -7.48 -10.79
N ALA A 168 -15.11 -7.41 -11.61
CA ALA A 168 -14.31 -6.20 -11.78
C ALA A 168 -15.16 -5.02 -12.28
N GLN A 169 -16.00 -5.25 -13.31
CA GLN A 169 -16.89 -4.22 -13.83
C GLN A 169 -17.90 -3.77 -12.78
N TRP A 170 -18.52 -4.72 -12.08
CA TRP A 170 -19.46 -4.41 -11.00
C TRP A 170 -18.81 -3.53 -9.90
N LEU A 171 -17.56 -3.83 -9.52
CA LEU A 171 -16.82 -3.05 -8.52
C LEU A 171 -16.52 -1.62 -9.01
N VAL A 172 -16.22 -1.44 -10.29
CA VAL A 172 -16.07 -0.11 -10.91
C VAL A 172 -17.39 0.66 -10.82
N ASP A 173 -18.49 0.06 -11.26
CA ASP A 173 -19.78 0.75 -11.39
C ASP A 173 -20.35 1.15 -10.03
N HIS A 174 -20.27 0.26 -9.05
CA HIS A 174 -20.92 0.43 -7.74
C HIS A 174 -19.96 0.99 -6.68
N GLY A 175 -18.70 0.55 -6.69
CA GLY A 175 -17.69 1.03 -5.76
C GLY A 175 -17.01 2.33 -6.19
N ARG A 176 -17.14 2.71 -7.47
CA ARG A 176 -16.44 3.87 -8.09
C ARG A 176 -14.93 3.79 -7.88
N LEU A 177 -14.40 2.57 -7.93
CA LEU A 177 -12.97 2.30 -7.89
C LEU A 177 -12.43 2.05 -9.30
N THR A 178 -11.12 2.04 -9.43
CA THR A 178 -10.46 1.55 -10.64
C THR A 178 -10.05 0.11 -10.41
N VAL A 179 -10.34 -0.81 -11.33
CA VAL A 179 -9.92 -2.21 -11.19
C VAL A 179 -8.86 -2.53 -12.23
N TRP A 180 -7.72 -3.05 -11.78
CA TRP A 180 -6.67 -3.59 -12.63
C TRP A 180 -6.58 -5.09 -12.45
N ILE A 181 -6.64 -5.85 -13.54
CA ILE A 181 -6.48 -7.30 -13.50
C ILE A 181 -5.08 -7.64 -13.98
N ASP A 182 -4.26 -8.19 -13.10
CA ASP A 182 -2.86 -8.60 -13.37
C ASP A 182 -2.86 -10.00 -14.01
N SER A 183 -3.37 -10.09 -15.23
CA SER A 183 -3.51 -11.31 -16.03
C SER A 183 -3.52 -10.98 -17.52
N ASP A 184 -3.23 -11.97 -18.35
CA ASP A 184 -3.45 -11.88 -19.79
C ASP A 184 -4.95 -11.62 -20.07
N SER A 185 -5.23 -10.72 -21.03
CA SER A 185 -6.60 -10.33 -21.37
C SER A 185 -7.24 -11.40 -22.27
N PRO A 186 -8.40 -11.97 -21.92
CA PRO A 186 -9.09 -12.94 -22.77
C PRO A 186 -9.62 -12.29 -24.06
N TYR A 187 -9.77 -10.96 -24.08
CA TYR A 187 -10.32 -10.20 -25.20
C TYR A 187 -9.24 -9.62 -26.12
N GLY A 188 -7.96 -9.97 -25.92
CA GLY A 188 -6.83 -9.48 -26.72
C GLY A 188 -6.51 -7.98 -26.52
N VAL A 189 -7.28 -7.26 -25.72
CA VAL A 189 -7.03 -5.86 -25.37
C VAL A 189 -6.21 -5.81 -24.08
N GLU A 190 -4.89 -5.73 -24.22
CA GLU A 190 -3.97 -5.52 -23.10
C GLU A 190 -3.49 -4.05 -23.04
N SER A 191 -3.39 -3.55 -21.82
CA SER A 191 -2.72 -2.29 -21.54
C SER A 191 -1.36 -2.55 -20.90
N ARG A 192 -0.32 -1.92 -21.45
CA ARG A 192 1.01 -1.93 -20.82
C ARG A 192 1.23 -0.61 -20.11
N PRO A 193 1.25 -0.60 -18.77
CA PRO A 193 1.68 0.58 -18.05
C PRO A 193 3.12 0.91 -18.39
N ARG A 194 3.37 2.18 -18.68
CA ARG A 194 4.71 2.74 -18.73
C ARG A 194 4.86 3.65 -17.52
N ALA A 195 5.78 3.34 -16.63
CA ALA A 195 6.31 4.38 -15.76
C ALA A 195 6.98 5.39 -16.69
N THR A 196 6.57 6.65 -16.67
CA THR A 196 7.23 7.71 -17.43
C THR A 196 8.68 7.79 -17.00
N GLU A 197 9.58 7.25 -17.83
CA GLU A 197 11.02 7.43 -17.69
C GLU A 197 11.40 8.75 -18.39
N PRO A 198 12.26 9.61 -17.80
CA PRO A 198 13.03 10.54 -18.61
C PRO A 198 13.91 9.73 -19.60
N PRO A 199 14.24 10.29 -20.78
CA PRO A 199 14.83 9.52 -21.87
C PRO A 199 16.10 8.79 -21.44
N ARG A 200 16.11 7.46 -21.58
CA ARG A 200 17.31 6.64 -21.37
C ARG A 200 18.15 6.61 -22.63
N VAL A 201 19.42 6.94 -22.48
CA VAL A 201 20.48 6.53 -23.40
C VAL A 201 20.62 5.00 -23.29
N ALA A 202 20.66 4.32 -24.44
CA ALA A 202 20.60 2.87 -24.55
C ALA A 202 21.75 2.17 -23.77
N ALA A 203 21.41 1.15 -23.00
CA ALA A 203 22.37 0.22 -22.43
C ALA A 203 21.94 -1.23 -22.76
N SER A 204 22.93 -2.05 -23.09
CA SER A 204 22.86 -3.43 -23.60
C SER A 204 22.12 -4.42 -22.69
N PRO A 205 21.61 -5.54 -23.22
CA PRO A 205 20.64 -6.40 -22.53
C PRO A 205 21.31 -7.29 -21.46
N PRO A 206 20.66 -7.54 -20.31
CA PRO A 206 21.15 -8.49 -19.32
C PRO A 206 20.65 -9.92 -19.55
N ALA A 207 21.45 -10.87 -19.09
CA ALA A 207 21.20 -12.31 -19.15
C ALA A 207 19.98 -12.77 -18.34
N ARG A 208 19.34 -13.86 -18.78
CA ARG A 208 18.09 -14.45 -18.28
C ARG A 208 18.12 -14.76 -16.76
N PRO A 209 17.05 -14.46 -16.00
CA PRO A 209 16.93 -14.91 -14.61
C PRO A 209 16.31 -16.32 -14.51
N ARG A 210 16.90 -17.18 -13.67
CA ARG A 210 16.33 -18.47 -13.23
C ARG A 210 15.15 -18.24 -12.26
N ARG A 211 14.06 -19.00 -12.45
CA ARG A 211 12.84 -19.01 -11.60
C ARG A 211 13.12 -19.64 -10.22
N GLN A 212 12.61 -19.02 -9.15
CA GLN A 212 12.48 -19.63 -7.81
C GLN A 212 11.02 -19.55 -7.33
N PRO A 213 10.52 -20.55 -6.57
CA PRO A 213 9.15 -20.60 -6.09
C PRO A 213 8.96 -19.66 -4.88
N ARG A 214 7.89 -18.86 -4.91
CA ARG A 214 7.55 -17.89 -3.86
C ARG A 214 6.49 -18.48 -2.92
N VAL A 215 6.88 -18.77 -1.68
CA VAL A 215 5.93 -19.03 -0.60
C VAL A 215 5.32 -17.69 -0.16
N SER A 216 4.00 -17.67 -0.12
CA SER A 216 3.14 -16.50 0.06
C SER A 216 2.89 -16.22 1.55
N THR A 217 3.49 -15.18 2.10
CA THR A 217 2.97 -14.53 3.32
C THR A 217 2.03 -13.39 2.91
N ARG A 218 0.81 -13.41 3.45
CA ARG A 218 -0.24 -12.38 3.30
C ARG A 218 0.29 -11.06 3.86
N ARG A 219 0.90 -10.23 3.01
CA ARG A 219 1.24 -8.83 3.32
C ARG A 219 0.21 -7.95 2.63
N THR A 220 -0.55 -7.22 3.42
CA THR A 220 -1.33 -6.08 2.94
C THR A 220 -0.34 -5.10 2.28
N PRO A 221 -0.55 -4.68 1.02
CA PRO A 221 0.44 -3.87 0.33
C PRO A 221 0.44 -2.45 0.89
N SER A 222 1.59 -1.97 1.37
CA SER A 222 1.77 -0.56 1.71
C SER A 222 1.74 0.31 0.44
N VAL A 223 1.18 1.51 0.56
CA VAL A 223 1.15 2.53 -0.50
C VAL A 223 2.38 3.42 -0.38
N ALA A 224 3.04 3.73 -1.51
CA ALA A 224 4.19 4.60 -1.52
C ALA A 224 3.88 6.04 -1.06
N GLY A 225 4.85 6.68 -0.42
CA GLY A 225 4.81 8.09 -0.02
C GLY A 225 4.24 8.39 1.36
N LYS A 226 3.66 7.42 2.08
CA LYS A 226 3.16 7.59 3.46
C LYS A 226 3.56 6.41 4.35
N PRO A 227 3.71 6.61 5.68
CA PRO A 227 3.94 5.50 6.60
C PRO A 227 2.79 4.50 6.48
N HIS A 228 3.06 3.23 6.73
CA HIS A 228 2.02 2.22 6.80
C HIS A 228 1.05 2.59 7.93
N PRO A 229 -0.25 2.85 7.67
CA PRO A 229 -1.14 3.41 8.68
C PRO A 229 -1.36 2.53 9.92
N THR A 230 -1.07 1.23 9.77
CA THR A 230 -1.19 0.21 10.83
C THR A 230 0.11 -0.02 11.59
N SER A 231 1.23 0.57 11.12
CA SER A 231 2.52 0.47 11.79
C SER A 231 2.63 1.61 12.80
N ARG A 232 2.36 1.31 14.07
CA ARG A 232 2.46 2.32 15.15
C ARG A 232 3.84 2.99 15.15
N ALA A 233 4.91 2.23 14.91
CA ALA A 233 6.26 2.76 14.84
C ALA A 233 6.42 3.75 13.67
N GLU A 234 6.03 3.38 12.45
CA GLU A 234 6.13 4.29 11.29
C GLU A 234 5.29 5.57 11.47
N VAL A 235 4.05 5.44 11.96
CA VAL A 235 3.16 6.58 12.23
C VAL A 235 3.74 7.50 13.30
N THR A 236 4.27 6.94 14.39
CA THR A 236 4.88 7.68 15.49
C THR A 236 6.14 8.42 15.02
N LEU A 237 7.00 7.74 14.26
CA LEU A 237 8.19 8.34 13.69
C LEU A 237 7.84 9.47 12.71
N GLU A 238 6.86 9.26 11.82
CA GLU A 238 6.42 10.30 10.89
C GLU A 238 5.87 11.53 11.60
N ALA A 239 5.03 11.34 12.63
CA ALA A 239 4.46 12.44 13.41
C ALA A 239 5.55 13.28 14.09
N ALA A 240 6.61 12.64 14.57
CA ALA A 240 7.74 13.33 15.18
C ALA A 240 8.63 14.04 14.14
N LEU A 241 8.94 13.38 13.01
CA LEU A 241 9.71 13.95 11.91
C LEU A 241 9.01 15.15 11.26
N ALA A 242 7.69 15.12 11.14
CA ALA A 242 6.89 16.20 10.55
C ALA A 242 7.05 17.55 11.28
N ARG A 243 7.37 17.52 12.58
CA ARG A 243 7.61 18.72 13.40
C ARG A 243 9.01 19.29 13.25
N ARG A 244 9.90 18.67 12.46
CA ARG A 244 11.32 19.02 12.36
C ARG A 244 11.69 19.45 10.95
N THR A 245 12.14 20.68 10.81
CA THR A 245 12.56 21.24 9.51
C THR A 245 13.74 20.48 8.89
N TRP A 246 14.66 19.95 9.70
CA TRP A 246 15.78 19.15 9.22
C TRP A 246 15.33 17.83 8.57
N ALA A 247 14.15 17.31 8.91
CA ALA A 247 13.61 16.05 8.39
C ALA A 247 12.88 16.20 7.04
N ALA A 248 12.91 17.38 6.41
CA ALA A 248 12.33 17.60 5.09
C ALA A 248 12.94 16.70 4.00
N GLY A 249 12.18 16.43 2.93
CA GLY A 249 12.62 15.63 1.79
C GLY A 249 12.57 14.10 2.01
N ARG A 250 11.87 13.65 3.05
CA ARG A 250 11.64 12.23 3.34
C ARG A 250 10.47 11.66 2.53
N ALA A 251 10.55 10.39 2.19
CA ALA A 251 9.48 9.64 1.54
C ALA A 251 9.36 8.25 2.17
N TRP A 252 8.15 7.88 2.58
CA TRP A 252 7.88 6.54 3.10
C TRP A 252 7.60 5.55 1.97
N ASN A 253 7.77 4.26 2.26
CA ASN A 253 7.34 3.15 1.44
C ASN A 253 7.83 3.25 -0.02
N HIS A 254 9.11 3.60 -0.18
CA HIS A 254 9.68 3.98 -1.47
C HIS A 254 10.55 2.85 -2.05
N THR A 255 10.48 2.63 -3.36
CA THR A 255 11.35 1.68 -4.05
C THR A 255 12.65 2.36 -4.51
N VAL A 256 13.79 1.91 -3.98
CA VAL A 256 15.14 2.29 -4.43
C VAL A 256 15.59 1.33 -5.54
N ARG A 257 16.20 1.87 -6.60
CA ARG A 257 16.94 1.06 -7.59
C ARG A 257 18.43 1.34 -7.40
N PRO A 258 19.15 0.46 -6.70
CA PRO A 258 20.57 0.68 -6.42
C PRO A 258 21.38 0.76 -7.71
N GLY A 259 21.08 -0.11 -8.69
CA GLY A 259 21.70 -0.08 -10.01
C GLY A 259 20.80 -0.68 -11.11
N PRO A 260 21.21 -0.58 -12.38
CA PRO A 260 20.41 -1.00 -13.53
C PRO A 260 20.18 -2.52 -13.60
N LEU A 261 21.06 -3.32 -12.99
CA LEU A 261 21.01 -4.78 -12.98
C LEU A 261 20.50 -5.37 -11.65
N VAL A 262 20.08 -4.50 -10.72
CA VAL A 262 19.71 -4.89 -9.36
C VAL A 262 18.19 -4.86 -9.24
N ASN A 263 17.62 -5.90 -8.65
CA ASN A 263 16.20 -5.92 -8.33
C ASN A 263 15.86 -4.70 -7.45
N PRO A 264 14.79 -3.95 -7.77
CA PRO A 264 14.37 -2.82 -6.95
C PRO A 264 14.09 -3.28 -5.52
N VAL A 265 14.56 -2.49 -4.55
CA VAL A 265 14.38 -2.75 -3.12
C VAL A 265 13.40 -1.73 -2.57
N ARG A 266 12.31 -2.22 -1.97
CA ARG A 266 11.36 -1.37 -1.25
C ARG A 266 11.91 -1.12 0.14
N VAL A 267 11.91 0.14 0.56
CA VAL A 267 12.37 0.59 1.87
C VAL A 267 11.27 1.34 2.60
N ASP A 268 11.28 1.29 3.93
CA ASP A 268 10.23 1.92 4.74
C ASP A 268 10.33 3.45 4.71
N LEU A 269 11.51 4.04 4.86
CA LEU A 269 11.69 5.51 4.86
C LEU A 269 12.98 5.90 4.13
N LEU A 270 12.91 6.95 3.31
CA LEU A 270 13.99 7.37 2.41
C LEU A 270 14.21 8.88 2.41
N TRP A 271 15.45 9.31 2.62
CA TRP A 271 15.97 10.61 2.20
C TRP A 271 16.86 10.44 0.97
N LYS A 272 16.29 10.70 -0.21
CA LYS A 272 16.95 10.39 -1.49
C LYS A 272 18.23 11.19 -1.71
N ARG A 273 18.25 12.48 -1.35
CA ARG A 273 19.41 13.36 -1.57
C ARG A 273 20.59 12.97 -0.69
N GLU A 274 20.32 12.59 0.55
CA GLU A 274 21.29 12.16 1.54
C GLU A 274 21.69 10.69 1.39
N ARG A 275 21.00 9.95 0.49
CA ARG A 275 21.08 8.50 0.32
C ARG A 275 20.94 7.78 1.68
N CYS A 276 19.96 8.20 2.47
CA CYS A 276 19.65 7.56 3.75
C CYS A 276 18.38 6.73 3.59
N VAL A 277 18.51 5.44 3.82
CA VAL A 277 17.40 4.49 3.98
C VAL A 277 17.23 4.21 5.47
N VAL A 278 15.99 4.17 5.92
CA VAL A 278 15.60 3.75 7.25
C VAL A 278 14.60 2.60 7.11
N GLU A 279 14.87 1.47 7.73
CA GLU A 279 13.93 0.33 7.83
C GLU A 279 13.44 0.22 9.27
N ILE A 280 12.14 -0.01 9.43
CA ILE A 280 11.50 -0.21 10.73
C ILE A 280 11.22 -1.70 10.90
N ASP A 281 12.13 -2.37 11.60
CA ASP A 281 12.05 -3.81 11.80
C ASP A 281 10.97 -4.14 12.84
N GLY A 282 9.89 -4.79 12.39
CA GLY A 282 8.92 -5.43 13.27
C GLY A 282 9.41 -6.78 13.82
N ASP A 283 8.72 -7.32 14.82
CA ASP A 283 9.06 -8.58 15.53
C ASP A 283 8.89 -9.86 14.68
N ASP A 284 8.89 -9.74 13.35
CA ASP A 284 8.60 -10.84 12.45
C ASP A 284 9.72 -11.89 12.53
N HIS A 285 9.37 -13.11 12.95
CA HIS A 285 10.30 -14.22 13.09
C HIS A 285 11.02 -14.48 11.75
N ARG A 286 12.29 -14.07 11.70
CA ARG A 286 13.16 -14.19 10.53
C ARG A 286 13.51 -15.66 10.33
N THR A 287 12.90 -16.31 9.34
CA THR A 287 13.42 -17.59 8.86
C THR A 287 14.83 -17.39 8.27
N PRO A 288 15.73 -18.38 8.34
CA PRO A 288 17.10 -18.24 7.81
C PRO A 288 17.17 -17.82 6.33
N ALA A 289 16.17 -18.21 5.54
CA ALA A 289 16.03 -17.81 4.14
C ALA A 289 15.69 -16.31 3.97
N LYS A 290 14.80 -15.75 4.79
CA LYS A 290 14.49 -14.30 4.79
C LYS A 290 15.72 -13.47 5.19
N PHE A 291 16.50 -13.95 6.16
CA PHE A 291 17.70 -13.26 6.63
C PHE A 291 18.78 -13.10 5.54
N THR A 292 18.97 -14.13 4.72
CA THR A 292 19.95 -14.10 3.62
C THR A 292 19.53 -13.13 2.52
N GLU A 293 18.23 -13.10 2.19
CA GLU A 293 17.68 -12.21 1.17
C GLU A 293 17.72 -10.73 1.60
N ASP A 294 17.44 -10.45 2.88
CA ASP A 294 17.53 -9.09 3.44
C ASP A 294 18.97 -8.60 3.54
N ARG A 295 19.94 -9.45 3.92
CA ARG A 295 21.37 -9.06 3.87
C ARG A 295 21.83 -8.73 2.46
N HIS A 296 21.37 -9.49 1.47
CA HIS A 296 21.71 -9.21 0.07
C HIS A 296 21.13 -7.85 -0.37
N ARG A 297 19.90 -7.51 0.04
CA ARG A 297 19.30 -6.20 -0.23
C ARG A 297 20.10 -5.05 0.41
N ASP A 298 20.48 -5.20 1.68
CA ASP A 298 21.24 -4.19 2.42
C ASP A 298 22.62 -3.96 1.79
N VAL A 299 23.34 -5.03 1.43
CA VAL A 299 24.64 -4.95 0.76
C VAL A 299 24.50 -4.21 -0.58
N MET A 300 23.46 -4.49 -1.35
CA MET A 300 23.25 -3.81 -2.62
C MET A 300 22.92 -2.33 -2.45
N LEU A 301 22.15 -1.95 -1.43
CA LEU A 301 21.92 -0.54 -1.10
C LEU A 301 23.23 0.16 -0.74
N GLN A 302 24.05 -0.46 0.11
CA GLN A 302 25.35 0.06 0.55
C GLN A 302 26.35 0.24 -0.60
N LEU A 303 26.49 -0.76 -1.47
CA LEU A 303 27.35 -0.69 -2.66
C LEU A 303 26.98 0.47 -3.60
N ASN A 304 25.72 0.92 -3.56
CA ASN A 304 25.23 2.05 -4.36
C ASN A 304 25.16 3.36 -3.55
N GLY A 305 25.90 3.43 -2.45
CA GLY A 305 26.13 4.64 -1.66
C GLY A 305 24.99 5.01 -0.70
N TYR A 306 24.00 4.13 -0.53
CA TYR A 306 22.98 4.30 0.50
C TYR A 306 23.50 3.85 1.86
N ALA A 307 23.25 4.65 2.89
CA ALA A 307 23.30 4.14 4.25
C ALA A 307 21.94 3.54 4.60
N VAL A 308 21.95 2.37 5.22
CA VAL A 308 20.75 1.70 5.74
C VAL A 308 20.81 1.75 7.25
N LEU A 309 19.89 2.51 7.86
CA LEU A 309 19.69 2.56 9.30
C LEU A 309 18.49 1.68 9.64
N ARG A 310 18.60 0.87 10.68
CA ARG A 310 17.52 -0.03 11.12
C ARG A 310 17.13 0.35 12.54
N PHE A 311 15.83 0.52 12.77
CA PHE A 311 15.29 0.71 14.10
C PHE A 311 14.22 -0.35 14.35
N THR A 312 14.21 -0.93 15.54
CA THR A 312 13.12 -1.83 15.95
C THR A 312 11.87 -1.03 16.29
N ASN A 313 10.71 -1.68 16.26
CA ASN A 313 9.47 -1.08 16.78
C ASN A 313 9.65 -0.53 18.20
N ALA A 314 10.31 -1.26 19.09
CA ALA A 314 10.56 -0.82 20.47
C ALA A 314 11.42 0.44 20.53
N GLN A 315 12.49 0.53 19.74
CA GLN A 315 13.32 1.76 19.69
C GLN A 315 12.51 2.99 19.26
N VAL A 316 11.64 2.83 18.26
CA VAL A 316 10.81 3.94 17.77
C VAL A 316 9.71 4.33 18.75
N LEU A 317 9.10 3.35 19.43
CA LEU A 317 7.97 3.58 20.33
C LEU A 317 8.40 4.04 21.72
N ASP A 318 9.51 3.52 22.23
CA ASP A 318 9.95 3.70 23.62
C ASP A 318 11.11 4.71 23.74
N ASP A 319 11.89 4.94 22.67
CA ASP A 319 13.07 5.83 22.68
C ASP A 319 13.17 6.69 21.40
N ILE A 320 12.06 7.35 21.06
CA ILE A 320 11.96 8.13 19.82
C ILE A 320 12.97 9.29 19.76
N ASP A 321 13.28 9.93 20.89
CA ASP A 321 14.19 11.07 20.91
C ASP A 321 15.61 10.67 20.47
N ASN A 322 16.08 9.50 20.89
CA ASN A 322 17.36 8.96 20.45
C ASN A 322 17.35 8.62 18.95
N VAL A 323 16.27 8.02 18.44
CA VAL A 323 16.09 7.77 16.99
C VAL A 323 16.19 9.09 16.20
N LEU A 324 15.52 10.15 16.66
CA LEU A 324 15.55 11.47 16.02
C LEU A 324 16.94 12.11 16.06
N VAL A 325 17.66 12.01 17.19
CA VAL A 325 19.04 12.53 17.32
C VAL A 325 19.97 11.84 16.33
N LEU A 326 19.93 10.51 16.24
CA LEU A 326 20.75 9.73 15.31
C LEU A 326 20.45 10.11 13.86
N LEU A 327 19.16 10.21 13.50
CA LEU A 327 18.75 10.63 12.16
C LEU A 327 19.20 12.05 11.83
N GLN A 328 19.03 13.00 12.76
CA GLN A 328 19.42 14.38 12.56
C GLN A 328 20.94 14.51 12.36
N GLN A 329 21.73 13.85 13.21
CA GLN A 329 23.18 13.84 13.10
C GLN A 329 23.63 13.25 11.76
N PHE A 330 23.10 12.08 11.40
CA PHE A 330 23.44 11.41 10.15
C PHE A 330 23.13 12.27 8.93
N LEU A 331 21.91 12.80 8.83
CA LEU A 331 21.49 13.63 7.70
C LEU A 331 22.27 14.93 7.63
N THR A 332 22.53 15.58 8.77
CA THR A 332 23.31 16.82 8.82
C THR A 332 24.74 16.59 8.33
N ASN A 333 25.36 15.48 8.75
CA ASN A 333 26.71 15.12 8.31
C ASN A 333 26.74 14.83 6.79
N ARG A 334 25.78 14.05 6.27
CA ARG A 334 25.66 13.78 4.82
C ARG A 334 25.45 15.05 3.98
N ARG A 335 24.68 16.01 4.51
CA ARG A 335 24.45 17.29 3.83
C ARG A 335 25.69 18.19 3.81
N ARG A 336 26.53 18.12 4.85
CA ARG A 336 27.80 18.87 4.92
C ARG A 336 28.83 18.29 3.96
N THR A 337 29.01 16.96 3.96
CA THR A 337 29.95 16.31 3.04
C THR A 337 29.54 16.40 1.58
N GLY A 338 28.23 16.47 1.28
CA GLY A 338 27.74 16.68 -0.08
C GLY A 338 27.80 18.13 -0.60
N LYS A 339 28.12 19.13 0.22
CA LYS A 339 28.28 20.55 -0.19
C LYS A 339 29.72 20.94 -0.53
N GLY A 340 30.69 20.03 -0.33
CA GLY A 340 32.12 20.27 -0.57
C GLY A 340 32.64 19.70 -1.89
N LEU A 341 31.76 19.42 -2.86
CA LEU A 341 32.08 18.93 -4.20
C LEU A 341 31.52 19.88 -5.26
#